data_AF-A0A347AKI6-F1
#
_entry.id   AF-A0A347AKI6-F1
#
_cell.length_a   1.000
_cell.length_b   1.000
_cell.length_c   1.000
_cell.angle_alpha   90.00
_cell.angle_beta   90.00
_cell.angle_gamma   90.00
#
_symmetry.space_group_name_H-M   'P 1'
#
loop_
_entity.id
_entity.type
_entity.pdbx_description
1 polymer ?
#
loop_
_entity_poly.entity_id
_entity_poly.type
_entity_poly.pdbx_seq_one_letter_code
_entity_poly.pdbx_strand_id
1 'polypeptide(L)' 'MNLGKLNEKCPKCGSQDKTLKRQLDSQHRAFGRTQTLTCSECGYVFKSREDEKEED' A
#
# COMPACT_ATOMS: atom_id res chain seq x y z
N MET A 1 -3.60 6.99 -9.41
CA MET A 1 -2.86 5.78 -8.95
C MET A 1 -1.94 5.35 -10.07
N ASN A 2 -0.63 5.34 -9.86
CA ASN A 2 0.31 4.85 -10.87
C ASN A 2 0.21 3.32 -10.92
N LEU A 3 -0.44 2.78 -11.95
CA LEU A 3 -0.82 1.36 -12.06
C LEU A 3 0.40 0.40 -12.13
N GLY A 4 1.60 0.92 -12.42
CA GLY A 4 2.82 0.12 -12.60
C GLY A 4 3.22 -0.69 -11.36
N LYS A 5 3.19 -0.08 -10.16
CA LYS A 5 3.63 -0.75 -8.92
C LYS A 5 2.70 -1.87 -8.44
N LEU A 6 1.46 -1.91 -8.94
CA LEU A 6 0.49 -2.94 -8.54
C LEU A 6 0.85 -4.31 -9.12
N ASN A 7 1.39 -4.36 -10.35
CA ASN A 7 1.73 -5.61 -11.04
C ASN A 7 3.13 -6.13 -10.73
N GLU A 8 3.96 -5.35 -10.02
CA GLU A 8 5.32 -5.76 -9.65
C GLU A 8 5.31 -6.98 -8.72
N LYS A 9 6.11 -7.99 -9.06
CA LYS A 9 6.33 -9.15 -8.19
C LYS A 9 6.98 -8.72 -6.88
N CYS A 10 6.63 -9.39 -5.79
CA CYS A 10 7.28 -9.22 -4.51
C CYS A 10 8.76 -9.58 -4.62
N PRO A 11 9.68 -8.69 -4.21
CA PRO A 11 11.11 -8.97 -4.28
C PRO A 11 11.56 -10.07 -3.31
N LYS A 12 10.76 -10.40 -2.30
CA LYS A 12 11.10 -11.42 -1.29
C LYS A 12 10.58 -12.82 -1.63
N CYS A 13 9.35 -12.94 -2.10
CA CYS A 13 8.71 -14.25 -2.33
C CYS A 13 8.24 -14.46 -3.78
N GLY A 14 8.37 -13.46 -4.66
CA GLY A 14 7.93 -13.54 -6.05
C GLY A 14 6.42 -13.43 -6.28
N SER A 15 5.59 -13.46 -5.21
CA SER A 15 4.14 -13.32 -5.32
C SER A 15 3.73 -11.97 -5.90
N GLN A 16 2.68 -11.95 -6.72
CA GLN A 16 2.06 -10.73 -7.23
C GLN A 16 0.90 -10.25 -6.36
N ASP A 17 0.45 -11.06 -5.41
CA ASP A 17 -0.68 -10.74 -4.56
C ASP A 17 -0.28 -9.70 -3.51
N LYS A 18 -1.09 -8.64 -3.46
CA LYS A 18 -0.89 -7.50 -2.56
C LYS A 18 -2.18 -7.16 -1.84
N THR A 19 -2.03 -6.78 -0.59
CA THR A 19 -3.10 -6.26 0.27
C THR A 19 -2.92 -4.76 0.44
N LEU A 20 -3.94 -4.00 0.05
CA LEU A 20 -4.02 -2.56 0.31
C LEU A 20 -4.78 -2.32 1.61
N LYS A 21 -4.12 -1.77 2.62
CA LYS A 21 -4.78 -1.30 3.84
C LYS A 21 -5.08 0.19 3.71
N ARG A 22 -6.34 0.55 3.92
CA ARG A 22 -6.82 1.93 3.95
C ARG A 22 -7.18 2.31 5.37
N GLN A 23 -6.87 3.55 5.72
CA GLN A 23 -7.36 4.17 6.95
C GLN A 23 -8.44 5.17 6.56
N LEU A 24 -9.66 4.93 7.04
CA LEU A 24 -10.73 5.92 6.93
C LEU A 24 -10.54 7.00 7.97
N ASP A 25 -10.84 8.24 7.60
CA ASP A 25 -10.88 9.34 8.53
C ASP A 25 -11.97 9.08 9.59
N SER A 26 -11.61 9.32 10.86
CA SER A 26 -12.47 8.97 11.99
C SER A 26 -13.70 9.88 12.09
N GLN A 27 -13.57 11.14 11.68
CA GLN A 27 -14.65 12.12 11.68
C GLN A 27 -15.46 12.03 10.38
N HIS A 28 -14.77 11.92 9.25
CA HIS A 28 -15.38 11.89 7.93
C HIS A 28 -15.08 10.57 7.23
N ARG A 29 -15.81 9.51 7.60
CA ARG A 29 -15.61 8.13 7.10
C ARG A 29 -15.70 7.96 5.58
N ALA A 30 -16.17 8.97 4.86
CA ALA A 30 -16.15 9.03 3.40
C ALA A 30 -14.74 9.30 2.83
N PHE A 31 -13.85 9.93 3.58
CA PHE A 31 -12.46 10.14 3.18
C PHE A 31 -11.59 8.99 3.69
N GLY A 32 -10.89 8.34 2.76
CA GLY A 32 -9.94 7.28 3.07
C GLY A 32 -8.57 7.61 2.50
N ARG A 33 -7.53 7.33 3.28
CA ARG A 33 -6.13 7.42 2.83
C ARG A 33 -5.53 6.03 2.75
N THR A 34 -4.56 5.85 1.86
CA THR A 34 -3.75 4.63 1.84
C THR A 34 -2.85 4.61 3.06
N GLN A 35 -2.86 3.51 3.80
CA GLN A 35 -2.00 3.34 4.97
C GLN A 35 -0.76 2.53 4.61
N THR A 36 -0.96 1.37 3.98
CA THR A 36 0.12 0.48 3.55
C THR A 36 -0.30 -0.36 2.36
N LEU A 37 0.67 -0.68 1.49
CA LEU A 37 0.57 -1.72 0.48
C LEU A 37 1.56 -2.83 0.82
N THR A 38 1.08 -4.04 1.07
CA THR A 38 1.92 -5.17 1.51
C THR A 38 1.72 -6.39 0.64
N CYS A 39 2.74 -7.25 0.50
CA CYS A 39 2.59 -8.57 -0.08
C CYS A 39 1.69 -9.42 0.79
N SER A 40 0.71 -10.09 0.19
CA SER A 40 -0.24 -10.95 0.91
C SER A 40 0.42 -12.23 1.45
N GLU A 41 1.45 -12.74 0.76
CA GLU A 41 2.11 -13.99 1.12
C GLU A 41 3.15 -13.81 2.24
N CYS A 42 4.07 -12.85 2.09
CA CYS A 42 5.21 -12.71 3.01
C CYS A 42 5.20 -11.44 3.85
N GLY A 43 4.19 -10.57 3.67
CA GLY A 43 4.07 -9.32 4.42
C GLY A 43 5.04 -8.20 4.02
N TYR A 44 5.82 -8.37 2.95
CA TYR A 44 6.72 -7.32 2.45
C TYR A 44 6.00 -6.00 2.19
N VAL A 45 6.50 -4.89 2.73
CA VAL A 45 5.88 -3.56 2.56
C VAL A 45 6.42 -2.90 1.30
N PHE A 46 5.53 -2.62 0.35
CA PHE A 46 5.85 -1.91 -0.90
C PHE A 46 5.74 -0.41 -0.76
N LYS A 47 4.78 0.06 0.04
CA LYS A 47 4.57 1.48 0.35
C LYS A 47 3.95 1.61 1.73
N SER A 48 4.47 2.54 2.51
CA SER A 48 3.97 2.93 3.82
C SER A 48 3.50 4.39 3.79
N ARG A 49 2.77 4.80 4.82
CA ARG A 49 2.32 6.20 4.96
C ARG A 49 3.49 7.18 5.15
N GLU A 50 4.61 6.71 5.70
CA GLU A 50 5.79 7.55 5.88
C GLU A 50 6.39 7.96 4.54
N ASP A 51 6.40 7.04 3.57
CA ASP A 51 6.88 7.29 2.20
C ASP A 51 6.04 8.36 1.44
N GLU A 52 4.82 8.65 1.88
CA GLU A 52 3.94 9.66 1.25
C GLU A 52 4.20 11.08 1.75
N LYS A 53 4.92 11.26 2.87
CA LYS A 53 5.18 12.57 3.46
C LYS A 53 6.44 13.26 2.91
N GLU A 54 7.28 12.53 2.19
CA GLU A 54 8.52 13.05 1.60
C GLU A 54 8.33 13.59 0.17
N GLU A 55 7.11 13.51 -0.39
CA GLU A 55 6.78 13.99 -1.75
C GLU A 55 6.13 15.40 -1.76
N ASP A 56 6.21 16.19 -0.68
CA ASP A 56 5.77 17.61 -0.61
C ASP A 56 6.91 18.62 -0.86
#